data_AF-A0A4V2Y2N3-F1
#
_entry.id   AF-A0A4V2Y2N3-F1
#
_cell.length_a   1.000
_cell.length_b   1.000
_cell.length_c   1.000
_cell.angle_alpha   90.00
_cell.angle_beta   90.00
_cell.angle_gamma   90.00
#
_symmetry.space_group_name_H-M   'P 1'
#
loop_
_entity.id
_entity.type
_entity.pdbx_description
1 polymer ?
#
loop_
_entity_poly.entity_id
_entity_poly.type
_entity_poly.pdbx_seq_one_letter_code
_entity_poly.pdbx_strand_id
1 'polypeptide(L)'
;MAIEEWFLTAGERANPVSELPVWASGNLAEPLIHGAAYFDRLVTEVAALGPGDHLFFTDWRGDPDERMRPDGPTVAQLFARAAQRGVVVKGLVWRSHLDALSYSEAENRSLSEAICAAGGEVLLDQRVRRGGSHHQKLVVLRHPGAPQRDVAFTGGIDLCHSRRDDAAHRGDPQA
;
A
#
# COMPACT_ATOMS: atom_id res chain seq x y z
N MET A 1 26.94 18.04 -12.07
CA MET A 1 25.51 17.80 -12.35
C MET A 1 24.77 18.30 -11.14
N ALA A 2 23.89 19.28 -11.34
CA ALA A 2 23.06 19.79 -10.25
C ALA A 2 21.98 18.74 -9.94
N ILE A 3 21.58 18.57 -8.68
CA ILE A 3 20.60 17.53 -8.31
C ILE A 3 19.25 17.77 -8.99
N GLU A 4 18.96 19.04 -9.28
CA GLU A 4 17.78 19.52 -10.00
C GLU A 4 17.70 18.96 -11.43
N GLU A 5 18.84 18.62 -12.04
CA GLU A 5 18.90 18.02 -13.39
C GLU A 5 18.41 16.56 -13.41
N TRP A 6 18.22 15.93 -12.24
CA TRP A 6 17.61 14.60 -12.11
C TRP A 6 16.07 14.63 -12.02
N PHE A 7 15.49 15.80 -11.74
CA PHE A 7 14.04 15.93 -11.60
C PHE A 7 13.37 16.29 -12.93
N LEU A 8 12.22 15.68 -13.19
CA LEU A 8 11.40 16.03 -14.35
C LEU A 8 10.92 17.48 -14.23
N THR A 9 10.92 18.21 -15.33
CA THR A 9 10.25 19.51 -15.45
C THR A 9 8.72 19.35 -15.54
N ALA A 10 7.98 20.46 -15.41
CA ALA A 10 6.53 20.45 -15.61
C ALA A 10 6.12 19.92 -17.00
N GLY A 11 6.91 20.25 -18.04
CA GLY A 11 6.70 19.76 -19.40
C GLY A 11 6.95 18.25 -19.52
N GLU A 12 8.05 17.76 -18.96
CA GLU A 12 8.42 16.34 -19.01
C GLU A 12 7.48 15.45 -18.18
N ARG A 13 6.87 15.99 -17.12
CA ARG A 13 5.81 15.29 -16.37
C ARG A 13 4.59 14.93 -17.24
N ALA A 14 4.37 15.65 -18.33
CA ALA A 14 3.31 15.41 -19.32
C ALA A 14 1.89 15.27 -18.71
N ASN A 15 1.62 15.97 -17.60
CA ASN A 15 0.32 15.99 -16.93
C ASN A 15 -0.09 17.45 -16.64
N PRO A 16 -0.60 18.19 -17.65
CA PRO A 16 -0.85 19.63 -17.54
C PRO A 16 -2.01 19.99 -16.60
N VAL A 17 -2.84 19.02 -16.21
CA VAL A 17 -3.95 19.21 -15.26
C VAL A 17 -3.54 18.92 -13.81
N SER A 18 -2.29 18.55 -13.57
CA SER A 18 -1.80 18.31 -12.21
C SER A 18 -1.66 19.62 -11.44
N GLU A 19 -2.34 19.72 -10.30
CA GLU A 19 -2.18 20.82 -9.35
C GLU A 19 -1.03 20.59 -8.35
N LEU A 20 -0.40 19.41 -8.37
CA LEU A 20 0.74 19.10 -7.52
C LEU A 20 2.02 19.83 -7.99
N PRO A 21 2.90 20.25 -7.07
CA PRO A 21 4.22 20.77 -7.44
C PRO A 21 5.00 19.73 -8.25
N VAL A 22 5.93 20.21 -9.08
CA VAL A 22 6.77 19.36 -9.94
C VAL A 22 7.71 18.49 -9.10
N TRP A 23 8.32 19.09 -8.09
CA TRP A 23 9.11 18.44 -7.05
C TRP A 23 8.96 19.24 -5.74
N ALA A 24 9.31 18.61 -4.62
CA ALA A 24 9.35 19.22 -3.30
C ALA A 24 10.69 18.92 -2.63
N SER A 25 11.15 19.81 -1.76
CA SER A 25 12.37 19.64 -0.95
C SER A 25 12.03 19.46 0.53
N GLY A 26 13.02 19.05 1.33
CA GLY A 26 12.83 18.85 2.78
C GLY A 26 12.11 17.56 3.16
N ASN A 27 11.97 16.61 2.23
CA ASN A 27 11.39 15.29 2.50
C ASN A 27 12.40 14.40 3.23
N LEU A 28 11.90 13.57 4.15
CA LEU A 28 12.63 12.41 4.66
C LEU A 28 12.28 11.19 3.80
N ALA A 29 13.27 10.60 3.13
CA ALA A 29 13.11 9.35 2.38
C ALA A 29 14.00 8.27 3.00
N GLU A 30 13.37 7.20 3.50
CA GLU A 30 14.05 6.08 4.15
C GLU A 30 13.86 4.80 3.31
N PRO A 31 14.94 4.15 2.83
CA PRO A 31 14.82 2.90 2.11
C PRO A 31 14.54 1.74 3.07
N LEU A 32 13.40 1.07 2.90
CA LEU A 32 13.08 -0.16 3.60
C LEU A 32 13.51 -1.34 2.73
N ILE A 33 14.68 -1.90 3.03
CA ILE A 33 15.25 -3.02 2.28
C ILE A 33 14.60 -4.32 2.74
N HIS A 34 14.14 -5.13 1.79
CA HIS A 34 13.41 -6.39 1.99
C HIS A 34 11.98 -6.21 2.54
N GLY A 35 11.15 -7.25 2.38
CA GLY A 35 9.78 -7.19 2.86
C GLY A 35 9.67 -7.22 4.37
N ALA A 36 10.53 -7.96 5.07
CA ALA A 36 10.50 -8.00 6.53
C ALA A 36 10.60 -6.60 7.17
N ALA A 37 11.48 -5.72 6.65
CA ALA A 37 11.60 -4.35 7.13
C ALA A 37 10.40 -3.48 6.75
N TYR A 38 9.91 -3.63 5.51
CA TYR A 38 8.71 -2.93 5.04
C TYR A 38 7.47 -3.26 5.87
N PHE A 39 7.17 -4.55 6.04
CA PHE A 39 6.01 -5.01 6.78
C PHE A 39 6.09 -4.64 8.26
N ASP A 40 7.27 -4.76 8.89
CA ASP A 40 7.45 -4.37 10.29
C ASP A 40 7.18 -2.87 10.49
N ARG A 41 7.73 -2.02 9.62
CA ARG A 41 7.49 -0.58 9.67
C ARG A 41 6.02 -0.24 9.45
N LEU A 42 5.37 -0.91 8.50
CA LEU A 42 3.96 -0.71 8.21
C LEU A 42 3.07 -1.06 9.41
N VAL A 43 3.35 -2.15 10.13
CA VAL A 43 2.61 -2.48 11.36
C VAL A 43 2.77 -1.38 12.42
N THR A 44 4.00 -0.90 12.61
CA THR A 44 4.30 0.15 13.58
C THR A 44 3.51 1.43 13.30
N GLU A 45 3.53 1.90 12.05
CA GLU A 45 2.83 3.14 11.69
C GLU A 45 1.30 2.98 11.71
N VAL A 46 0.77 1.86 11.21
CA VAL A 46 -0.68 1.62 11.24
C VAL A 46 -1.20 1.44 12.67
N ALA A 47 -0.41 0.86 13.57
CA ALA A 47 -0.76 0.74 14.99
C ALA A 47 -0.84 2.10 15.69
N ALA A 48 -0.11 3.11 15.19
CA ALA A 48 -0.08 4.46 15.75
C ALA A 48 -1.26 5.36 15.29
N LEU A 49 -2.10 4.88 14.36
CA LEU A 49 -3.28 5.59 13.88
C LEU A 49 -4.42 5.54 14.92
N GLY A 50 -5.05 6.68 15.12
CA GLY A 50 -6.23 6.87 15.96
C GLY A 50 -7.52 7.19 15.19
N PRO A 51 -8.64 7.43 15.90
CA PRO A 51 -9.90 7.80 15.28
C PRO A 51 -9.76 9.05 14.40
N GLY A 52 -10.28 9.00 13.18
CA GLY A 52 -10.21 10.10 12.21
C GLY A 52 -8.88 10.23 11.44
N ASP A 53 -7.84 9.49 11.82
CA ASP A 53 -6.66 9.33 10.98
C ASP A 53 -7.00 8.51 9.73
N HIS A 54 -6.16 8.57 8.70
CA HIS A 54 -6.44 7.93 7.41
C HIS A 54 -5.42 6.82 7.10
N LEU A 55 -5.92 5.73 6.53
CA LEU A 55 -5.12 4.66 5.91
C LEU A 55 -5.66 4.46 4.49
N PHE A 56 -4.91 4.93 3.49
CA PHE A 56 -5.24 4.73 2.08
C PHE A 56 -4.25 3.79 1.44
N PHE A 57 -4.71 2.83 0.65
CA PHE A 57 -3.80 1.91 -0.03
C PHE A 57 -4.22 1.56 -1.46
N THR A 58 -3.22 1.26 -2.27
CA THR A 58 -3.38 0.59 -3.56
C THR A 58 -2.49 -0.63 -3.60
N ASP A 59 -2.97 -1.68 -4.26
CA ASP A 59 -2.18 -2.89 -4.43
C ASP A 59 -2.49 -3.58 -5.74
N TRP A 60 -1.51 -4.31 -6.28
CA TRP A 60 -1.78 -5.18 -7.43
C TRP A 60 -2.38 -6.52 -6.97
N ARG A 61 -1.88 -7.04 -5.84
CA ARG A 61 -2.41 -8.23 -5.17
C ARG A 61 -2.25 -8.12 -3.65
N GLY A 62 -3.33 -8.28 -2.92
CA GLY A 62 -3.31 -8.41 -1.45
C GLY A 62 -3.82 -9.77 -1.01
N ASP A 63 -3.01 -10.51 -0.25
CA ASP A 63 -3.41 -11.80 0.35
C ASP A 63 -3.84 -11.56 1.81
N PRO A 64 -5.12 -11.76 2.17
CA PRO A 64 -5.66 -11.40 3.49
C PRO A 64 -4.91 -11.99 4.69
N ASP A 65 -4.32 -13.16 4.51
CA ASP A 65 -3.60 -13.94 5.52
C ASP A 65 -2.08 -13.75 5.51
N GLU A 66 -1.53 -12.91 4.63
CA GLU A 66 -0.12 -12.50 4.69
C GLU A 66 0.18 -11.89 6.06
N ARG A 67 1.12 -12.50 6.80
CA ARG A 67 1.48 -12.06 8.15
C ARG A 67 2.50 -10.96 8.07
N MET A 68 2.19 -9.81 8.64
CA MET A 68 3.06 -8.64 8.62
C MET A 68 4.31 -8.78 9.53
N ARG A 69 4.29 -9.77 10.43
CA ARG A 69 5.37 -10.15 11.38
C ARG A 69 5.29 -11.66 11.64
N PRO A 70 6.31 -12.31 12.21
CA PRO A 70 6.30 -13.77 12.44
C PRO A 70 5.02 -14.29 13.13
N ASP A 71 4.55 -13.57 14.15
CA ASP A 71 3.37 -13.92 14.94
C ASP A 71 2.11 -13.12 14.55
N GLY A 72 2.12 -12.48 13.38
CA GLY A 72 1.07 -11.58 12.92
C GLY A 72 1.19 -10.15 13.50
N PRO A 73 0.21 -9.28 13.23
CA PRO A 73 -1.09 -9.56 12.61
C PRO A 73 -0.97 -9.90 11.12
N THR A 74 -2.03 -10.45 10.52
CA THR A 74 -2.16 -10.48 9.06
C THR A 74 -2.52 -9.11 8.49
N VAL A 75 -2.37 -8.89 7.18
CA VAL A 75 -2.81 -7.64 6.54
C VAL A 75 -4.29 -7.34 6.80
N ALA A 76 -5.17 -8.34 6.64
CA ALA A 76 -6.59 -8.17 6.90
C ALA A 76 -6.86 -7.81 8.36
N GLN A 77 -6.19 -8.48 9.30
CA GLN A 77 -6.32 -8.18 10.73
C GLN A 77 -5.82 -6.77 11.06
N LEU A 78 -4.68 -6.35 10.50
CA LEU A 78 -4.10 -5.04 10.76
C LEU A 78 -5.05 -3.92 10.31
N PHE A 79 -5.57 -4.01 9.07
CA PHE A 79 -6.41 -2.98 8.49
C PHE A 79 -7.84 -3.01 9.06
N ALA A 80 -8.42 -4.19 9.29
CA ALA A 80 -9.71 -4.32 9.96
C ALA A 80 -9.68 -3.73 11.39
N ARG A 81 -8.61 -4.01 12.16
CA ARG A 81 -8.44 -3.41 13.49
C ARG A 81 -8.28 -1.90 13.42
N ALA A 82 -7.66 -1.36 12.36
CA ALA A 82 -7.58 0.09 12.16
C ALA A 82 -8.98 0.69 11.91
N ALA A 83 -9.76 0.11 11.00
CA ALA A 83 -11.13 0.53 10.74
C ALA A 83 -12.01 0.49 12.01
N GLN A 84 -11.91 -0.59 12.79
CA GLN A 84 -12.64 -0.74 14.06
C GLN A 84 -12.23 0.32 15.12
N ARG A 85 -11.00 0.84 15.07
CA ARG A 85 -10.57 1.97 15.92
C ARG A 85 -11.11 3.33 15.45
N GLY A 86 -11.80 3.39 14.31
CA GLY A 86 -12.30 4.64 13.73
C GLY A 86 -11.32 5.32 12.77
N VAL A 87 -10.28 4.63 12.31
CA VAL A 87 -9.42 5.10 11.21
C VAL A 87 -10.23 5.05 9.91
N VAL A 88 -10.11 6.06 9.06
CA VAL A 88 -10.70 6.07 7.71
C VAL A 88 -9.84 5.19 6.81
N VAL A 89 -10.25 3.93 6.65
CA VAL A 89 -9.56 2.94 5.81
C VAL A 89 -10.17 2.92 4.41
N LYS A 90 -9.38 3.26 3.38
CA LYS A 90 -9.79 3.18 1.98
C LYS A 90 -8.79 2.43 1.11
N GLY A 91 -9.26 1.52 0.27
CA GLY A 91 -8.44 0.74 -0.65
C GLY A 91 -8.90 0.81 -2.10
N LEU A 92 -7.94 0.79 -3.04
CA LEU A 92 -8.20 0.60 -4.46
C LEU A 92 -7.32 -0.55 -4.97
N VAL A 93 -7.92 -1.70 -5.24
CA VAL A 93 -7.20 -2.93 -5.60
C VAL A 93 -7.61 -3.39 -6.98
N TRP A 94 -6.67 -3.94 -7.76
CA TRP A 94 -6.94 -4.37 -9.13
C TRP A 94 -7.89 -5.57 -9.21
N ARG A 95 -8.87 -5.51 -10.13
CA ARG A 95 -9.68 -6.66 -10.54
C ARG A 95 -9.13 -7.30 -11.83
N SER A 96 -8.66 -8.54 -11.75
CA SER A 96 -8.11 -9.26 -12.90
C SER A 96 -9.14 -9.58 -14.00
N HIS A 97 -8.68 -9.78 -15.23
CA HIS A 97 -9.48 -10.04 -16.46
C HIS A 97 -9.40 -11.49 -16.97
N LEU A 98 -8.49 -12.33 -16.46
CA LEU A 98 -8.14 -13.62 -17.05
C LEU A 98 -8.26 -14.76 -16.03
N ASP A 99 -8.84 -15.89 -16.45
CA ASP A 99 -9.00 -17.12 -15.63
C ASP A 99 -7.66 -17.71 -15.12
N ALA A 100 -6.53 -17.35 -15.74
CA ALA A 100 -5.19 -17.74 -15.28
C ALA A 100 -4.66 -16.87 -14.12
N LEU A 101 -5.32 -15.74 -13.83
CA LEU A 101 -4.99 -14.81 -12.75
C LEU A 101 -6.13 -14.74 -11.71
N SER A 102 -7.07 -15.69 -11.74
CA SER A 102 -8.20 -15.80 -10.80
C SER A 102 -7.76 -15.92 -9.35
N TYR A 103 -6.56 -16.45 -9.11
CA TYR A 103 -6.00 -16.57 -7.76
C TYR A 103 -5.91 -15.19 -7.08
N SER A 104 -5.40 -14.18 -7.78
CA SER A 104 -5.35 -12.81 -7.25
C SER A 104 -6.72 -12.16 -7.11
N GLU A 105 -7.72 -12.51 -7.94
CA GLU A 105 -9.07 -11.94 -7.83
C GLU A 105 -9.76 -12.40 -6.54
N ALA A 106 -9.67 -13.69 -6.23
CA ALA A 106 -10.27 -14.26 -5.02
C ALA A 106 -9.67 -13.64 -3.76
N GLU A 107 -8.34 -13.50 -3.71
CA GLU A 107 -7.65 -12.91 -2.57
C GLU A 107 -7.95 -11.40 -2.43
N ASN A 108 -7.89 -10.63 -3.52
CA ASN A 108 -8.25 -9.21 -3.51
C ASN A 108 -9.70 -8.99 -3.06
N ARG A 109 -10.61 -9.87 -3.48
CA ARG A 109 -12.02 -9.86 -3.04
C ARG A 109 -12.14 -10.17 -1.55
N SER A 110 -11.50 -11.23 -1.09
CA SER A 110 -11.52 -11.64 0.32
C SER A 110 -10.96 -10.53 1.23
N LEU A 111 -9.87 -9.88 0.82
CA LEU A 111 -9.28 -8.75 1.53
C LEU A 111 -10.24 -7.56 1.60
N SER A 112 -10.88 -7.24 0.47
CA SER A 112 -11.90 -6.19 0.39
C SER A 112 -13.07 -6.48 1.32
N GLU A 113 -13.62 -7.71 1.28
CA GLU A 113 -14.75 -8.13 2.12
C GLU A 113 -14.41 -8.05 3.61
N ALA A 114 -13.23 -8.52 4.02
CA ALA A 114 -12.78 -8.48 5.41
C ALA A 114 -12.66 -7.04 5.95
N ILE A 115 -12.12 -6.11 5.16
CA ILE A 115 -11.96 -4.71 5.57
C ILE A 115 -13.32 -3.99 5.55
N CYS A 116 -14.16 -4.24 4.55
CA CYS A 116 -15.50 -3.67 4.47
C CYS A 116 -16.37 -4.12 5.65
N ALA A 117 -16.30 -5.39 6.03
CA ALA A 117 -17.00 -5.91 7.20
C ALA A 117 -16.56 -5.24 8.53
N ALA A 118 -15.35 -4.69 8.57
CA ALA A 118 -14.80 -3.97 9.72
C ALA A 118 -15.07 -2.45 9.68
N GLY A 119 -15.79 -1.94 8.68
CA GLY A 119 -16.14 -0.52 8.53
C GLY A 119 -15.21 0.29 7.62
N GLY A 120 -14.27 -0.34 6.93
CA GLY A 120 -13.49 0.30 5.86
C GLY A 120 -14.20 0.26 4.51
N GLU A 121 -13.57 0.82 3.47
CA GLU A 121 -14.08 0.81 2.09
C GLU A 121 -12.97 0.39 1.12
N VAL A 122 -13.09 -0.78 0.49
CA VAL A 122 -12.08 -1.26 -0.48
C VAL A 122 -12.75 -1.56 -1.80
N LEU A 123 -12.39 -0.79 -2.83
CA LEU A 123 -12.96 -0.92 -4.16
C LEU A 123 -12.06 -1.77 -5.05
N LEU A 124 -12.68 -2.69 -5.78
CA LEU A 124 -12.04 -3.41 -6.86
C LEU A 124 -12.19 -2.59 -8.15
N ASP A 125 -11.07 -2.13 -8.71
CA ASP A 125 -11.06 -1.28 -9.91
C ASP A 125 -10.45 -1.99 -11.12
N GLN A 126 -11.06 -1.73 -12.27
CA GLN A 126 -10.74 -2.35 -13.54
C GLN A 126 -10.70 -1.32 -14.68
N ARG A 127 -10.63 -0.03 -14.38
CA ARG A 127 -10.55 1.03 -15.40
C ARG A 127 -9.14 1.11 -16.00
N VAL A 128 -8.79 0.06 -16.75
CA VAL A 128 -7.50 -0.13 -17.42
C VAL A 128 -7.71 -0.44 -18.90
N ARG A 129 -6.70 -0.14 -19.73
CA ARG A 129 -6.71 -0.59 -21.14
C ARG A 129 -6.60 -2.12 -21.20
N ARG A 130 -6.99 -2.72 -22.32
CA ARG A 130 -6.86 -4.17 -22.54
C ARG A 130 -5.43 -4.64 -22.28
N GLY A 131 -5.27 -5.63 -21.39
CA GLY A 131 -3.96 -6.14 -20.96
C GLY A 131 -3.23 -5.28 -19.92
N GLY A 132 -3.85 -4.19 -19.44
CA GLY A 132 -3.32 -3.35 -18.38
C GLY A 132 -3.73 -3.78 -16.98
N SER A 133 -3.11 -3.17 -15.98
CA SER A 133 -3.38 -3.38 -14.55
C SER A 133 -3.18 -2.10 -13.74
N HIS A 134 -3.80 -2.03 -12.56
CA HIS A 134 -3.33 -1.11 -11.51
C HIS A 134 -2.12 -1.78 -10.84
N HIS A 135 -0.92 -1.27 -11.11
CA HIS A 135 0.32 -1.89 -10.66
C HIS A 135 1.00 -1.13 -9.51
N GLN A 136 0.35 -0.09 -8.99
CA GLN A 136 0.84 0.75 -7.91
C GLN A 136 0.75 -0.01 -6.58
N LYS A 137 1.86 -0.05 -5.83
CA LYS A 137 1.87 -0.47 -4.42
C LYS A 137 2.16 0.78 -3.59
N LEU A 138 1.13 1.26 -2.91
CA LEU A 138 1.19 2.50 -2.17
C LEU A 138 0.37 2.35 -0.90
N VAL A 139 0.92 2.77 0.23
CA VAL A 139 0.16 2.99 1.47
C VAL A 139 0.41 4.41 1.93
N VAL A 140 -0.64 5.18 2.19
CA VAL A 140 -0.58 6.56 2.68
C VAL A 140 -1.29 6.62 4.02
N LEU A 141 -0.55 7.02 5.04
CA LEU A 141 -1.01 7.20 6.41
C LEU A 141 -1.04 8.68 6.72
N ARG A 142 -2.21 9.21 7.09
CA ARG A 142 -2.36 10.62 7.40
C ARG A 142 -2.90 10.84 8.80
N HIS A 143 -2.35 11.83 9.46
CA HIS A 143 -2.80 12.36 10.73
C HIS A 143 -3.30 13.80 10.52
N PRO A 144 -4.58 14.04 10.17
CA PRO A 144 -5.08 15.39 9.89
C PRO A 144 -4.80 16.41 11.00
N GLY A 145 -4.78 15.97 12.27
CA GLY A 145 -4.43 16.80 13.42
C GLY A 145 -2.92 16.96 13.70
N ALA A 146 -2.07 16.19 13.03
CA ALA A 146 -0.60 16.22 13.18
C ALA A 146 0.13 15.84 11.86
N PRO A 147 0.01 16.63 10.77
CA PRO A 147 0.50 16.25 9.44
C PRO A 147 2.01 15.98 9.35
N GLN A 148 2.80 16.47 10.31
CA GLN A 148 4.23 16.15 10.44
C GLN A 148 4.51 14.66 10.71
N ARG A 149 3.45 13.88 11.02
CA ARG A 149 3.50 12.44 11.22
C ARG A 149 3.03 11.67 9.98
N ASP A 150 2.60 12.34 8.91
CA ASP A 150 2.14 11.66 7.69
C ASP A 150 3.29 10.84 7.08
N VAL A 151 3.00 9.60 6.70
CA VAL A 151 3.96 8.68 6.09
C VAL A 151 3.35 8.08 4.83
N ALA A 152 4.14 7.99 3.77
CA ALA A 152 3.77 7.25 2.57
C ALA A 152 4.81 6.18 2.27
N PHE A 153 4.34 4.96 2.02
CA PHE A 153 5.14 3.83 1.57
C PHE A 153 4.94 3.65 0.07
N THR A 154 6.01 3.65 -0.70
CA THR A 154 5.99 3.43 -2.15
C THR A 154 7.12 2.50 -2.55
N GLY A 155 6.87 1.56 -3.45
CA GLY A 155 7.87 0.59 -3.87
C GLY A 155 7.32 -0.56 -4.69
N GLY A 156 8.04 -1.68 -4.67
CA GLY A 156 7.73 -2.89 -5.44
C GLY A 156 7.06 -4.02 -4.64
N ILE A 157 6.83 -3.84 -3.35
CA ILE A 157 6.35 -4.90 -2.44
C ILE A 157 4.83 -4.78 -2.28
N ASP A 158 4.10 -5.77 -2.80
CA ASP A 158 2.67 -5.95 -2.59
C ASP A 158 2.38 -6.50 -1.16
N LEU A 159 1.14 -6.38 -0.68
CA LEU A 159 0.69 -6.92 0.61
C LEU A 159 0.23 -8.38 0.49
N CYS A 160 1.11 -9.25 -0.02
CA CYS A 160 0.78 -10.66 -0.31
C CYS A 160 1.93 -11.62 -0.03
N HIS A 161 1.65 -12.93 -0.15
CA HIS A 161 2.60 -14.03 0.04
C HIS A 161 3.87 -13.89 -0.81
N SER A 162 4.96 -14.50 -0.37
CA SER A 162 6.28 -14.47 -1.03
C SER A 162 7.01 -13.13 -0.94
N ARG A 163 6.52 -12.16 -0.17
CA ARG A 163 7.11 -10.80 -0.10
C ARG A 163 7.90 -10.56 1.17
N ARG A 164 7.68 -11.30 2.26
CA ARG A 164 8.30 -11.07 3.58
C ARG A 164 9.66 -11.78 3.76
N ASP A 165 10.50 -11.77 2.73
CA ASP A 165 11.89 -12.20 2.85
C ASP A 165 12.71 -11.16 3.64
N ASP A 166 13.88 -11.58 4.12
CA ASP A 166 14.82 -10.76 4.88
C ASP A 166 16.24 -10.80 4.27
N ALA A 167 17.20 -10.17 4.95
CA ALA A 167 18.58 -10.09 4.47
C ALA A 167 19.30 -11.44 4.40
N ALA A 168 18.79 -12.50 5.04
CA ALA A 168 19.35 -13.83 4.93
C ALA A 168 18.91 -14.55 3.64
N HIS A 169 17.92 -14.00 2.92
CA HIS A 169 17.44 -14.51 1.64
C HIS A 169 17.10 -16.01 1.66
N ARG A 170 16.41 -16.44 2.73
CA ARG A 170 15.91 -17.82 2.85
C ARG A 170 14.53 -17.99 2.23
N GLY A 171 13.92 -16.89 1.76
CA GLY A 171 12.58 -16.86 1.24
C GLY A 171 11.57 -16.51 2.33
N ASP A 172 10.42 -15.98 1.89
CA ASP A 172 9.28 -15.74 2.76
C ASP A 172 8.70 -17.08 3.28
N PRO A 173 8.49 -17.23 4.59
CA PRO A 173 7.82 -18.40 5.16
C PRO A 173 6.41 -18.68 4.63
N GLN A 174 5.72 -17.73 3.99
CA GLN A 174 4.40 -17.88 3.37
C GLN A 174 4.45 -18.02 1.84
N ALA A 175 5.62 -18.29 1.24
CA ALA A 175 5.78 -18.41 -0.21
C ALA A 175 5.07 -19.62 -0.84
#